data_AF-A0A8J5W8K1-F1
#
_entry.id   AF-A0A8J5W8K1-F1
#
_cell.length_a   1.000
_cell.length_b   1.000
_cell.length_c   1.000
_cell.angle_alpha   90.00
_cell.angle_beta   90.00
_cell.angle_gamma   90.00
#
_symmetry.space_group_name_H-M   'P 1'
#
loop_
_entity.id
_entity.type
_entity.pdbx_description
1 polymer ?
#
loop_
_entity_poly.entity_id
_entity_poly.type
_entity_poly.pdbx_seq_one_letter_code
_entity_poly.pdbx_strand_id
1 'polypeptide(L)'
;MGAYVDLIGGVKEKLRDHWQKVLSYQLDSRLKFFSLCSSYCDIMHCNKKPFYLKGGRAMDSSTMDSYLMHALNHIHRTRDIVVKNDAKLRSDPSKDILDDNSFLDQGFTRPKVLFVLPFKSIAKRVMKRLIQLSPLSKKAEVIEQFKREFGESEDELEEPVQSSKPADFDLLFSGDTGDNFLFGIKYTKKSIKLLSNFYSSDIIVASPMALKHMFCSCYWNIS
;
A
#
# COMPACT_ATOMS: atom_id res chain seq x y z
N MET A 1 -11.91 16.63 21.38
CA MET A 1 -11.73 15.16 21.42
C MET A 1 -12.88 14.38 20.73
N GLY A 2 -14.11 14.90 20.64
CA GLY A 2 -15.27 14.19 20.07
C GLY A 2 -15.31 14.02 18.54
N ALA A 3 -14.86 14.99 17.75
CA ALA A 3 -14.90 14.90 16.28
C ALA A 3 -13.87 13.94 15.65
N TYR A 4 -12.88 13.50 16.44
CA TYR A 4 -11.78 12.64 15.98
C TYR A 4 -12.18 11.16 15.93
N VAL A 5 -13.10 10.74 16.80
CA VAL A 5 -13.52 9.34 16.91
C VAL A 5 -14.34 8.90 15.69
N ASP A 6 -15.07 9.82 15.06
CA ASP A 6 -15.90 9.53 13.88
C ASP A 6 -15.10 9.38 12.58
N LEU A 7 -14.01 10.14 12.40
CA LEU A 7 -13.15 10.06 11.20
C LEU A 7 -12.38 8.72 11.08
N ILE A 8 -12.28 8.00 12.19
CA ILE A 8 -11.58 6.70 12.29
C ILE A 8 -12.55 5.57 12.63
N GLY A 9 -13.85 5.82 12.48
CA GLY A 9 -14.90 4.81 12.59
C GLY A 9 -14.57 3.62 11.68
N GLY A 10 -14.41 2.44 12.28
CA GLY A 10 -14.13 1.20 11.55
C GLY A 10 -12.66 0.85 11.29
N VAL A 11 -11.68 1.63 11.77
CA VAL A 11 -10.28 1.18 11.80
C VAL A 11 -10.04 0.24 12.99
N LYS A 12 -9.07 -0.66 12.89
CA LYS A 12 -8.65 -1.51 14.02
C LYS A 12 -7.90 -0.69 15.07
N GLU A 13 -8.17 -0.94 16.35
CA GLU A 13 -7.52 -0.26 17.48
C GLU A 13 -5.98 -0.34 17.41
N LYS A 14 -5.44 -1.54 17.17
CA LYS A 14 -4.00 -1.74 16.99
C LYS A 14 -3.39 -0.89 15.86
N LEU A 15 -4.13 -0.64 14.77
CA LEU A 15 -3.68 0.23 13.68
C LEU A 15 -3.70 1.69 14.12
N ARG A 16 -4.77 2.12 14.80
CA ARG A 16 -4.88 3.48 15.35
C ARG A 16 -3.74 3.81 16.31
N ASP A 17 -3.48 2.95 17.28
CA ASP A 17 -2.44 3.17 18.29
C ASP A 17 -1.06 3.26 17.65
N HIS A 18 -0.81 2.42 16.64
CA HIS A 18 0.44 2.45 15.88
C HIS A 18 0.60 3.73 15.09
N TRP A 19 -0.44 4.17 14.37
CA TRP A 19 -0.40 5.42 13.61
C TRP A 19 -0.28 6.64 14.50
N GLN A 20 -0.91 6.64 15.67
CA GLN A 20 -0.75 7.72 16.65
C GLN A 20 0.70 7.81 17.16
N LYS A 21 1.36 6.67 17.40
CA LYS A 21 2.78 6.63 17.79
C LYS A 21 3.72 7.07 16.65
N VAL A 22 3.44 6.67 15.41
CA VAL A 22 4.33 6.92 14.26
C VAL A 22 4.16 8.33 13.68
N LEU A 23 2.95 8.90 13.73
CA LEU A 23 2.61 10.16 13.04
C LEU A 23 2.37 11.34 14.00
N SER A 24 2.20 11.06 15.30
CA SER A 24 2.07 12.02 16.42
C SER A 24 1.36 13.34 16.04
N TYR A 25 2.11 14.40 15.75
CA TYR A 25 1.60 15.76 15.51
C TYR A 25 1.01 16.01 14.11
N GLN A 26 1.26 15.13 13.14
CA GLN A 26 0.81 15.33 11.74
C GLN A 26 -0.40 14.48 11.36
N LEU A 27 -0.93 13.69 12.31
CA LEU A 27 -1.99 12.74 12.06
C LEU A 27 -3.28 13.41 11.54
N ASP A 28 -3.65 14.56 12.09
CA ASP A 28 -4.90 15.25 11.74
C ASP A 28 -4.99 15.65 10.27
N SER A 29 -3.88 16.13 9.69
CA SER A 29 -3.82 16.47 8.26
C SER A 29 -3.98 15.24 7.37
N ARG A 30 -3.43 14.10 7.80
CA ARG A 30 -3.46 12.81 7.09
C ARG A 30 -4.86 12.17 7.18
N LEU A 31 -5.56 12.36 8.30
CA LEU A 31 -6.89 11.79 8.52
C LEU A 31 -7.97 12.38 7.60
N LYS A 32 -7.84 13.66 7.21
CA LYS A 32 -8.78 14.28 6.27
C LYS A 32 -8.82 13.56 4.93
N PHE A 33 -7.65 13.33 4.33
CA PHE A 33 -7.56 12.60 3.06
C PHE A 33 -7.87 11.10 3.24
N PHE A 34 -7.50 10.50 4.38
CA PHE A 34 -7.88 9.12 4.70
C PHE A 34 -9.40 8.92 4.76
N SER A 35 -10.13 9.90 5.31
CA SER A 35 -11.60 9.86 5.37
C SER A 35 -12.21 9.89 3.97
N LEU A 36 -11.65 10.70 3.06
CA LEU A 36 -12.04 10.68 1.65
C LEU A 36 -11.78 9.31 1.02
N CYS A 37 -10.60 8.72 1.20
CA CYS A 37 -10.34 7.36 0.69
C CYS A 37 -11.32 6.33 1.28
N SER A 38 -11.71 6.50 2.54
CA SER A 38 -12.63 5.59 3.24
C SER A 38 -14.08 5.69 2.78
N SER A 39 -14.45 6.71 1.99
CA SER A 39 -15.75 6.78 1.32
C SER A 39 -15.82 5.87 0.09
N TYR A 40 -14.70 5.28 -0.34
CA TYR A 40 -14.58 4.45 -1.55
C TYR A 40 -15.06 5.15 -2.85
N CYS A 41 -15.01 6.48 -2.86
CA CYS A 41 -15.23 7.26 -4.07
C CYS A 41 -13.93 7.36 -4.88
N ASP A 42 -14.06 7.55 -6.20
CA ASP A 42 -12.92 7.85 -7.05
C ASP A 42 -12.37 9.24 -6.73
N ILE A 43 -11.06 9.32 -6.47
CA ILE A 43 -10.38 10.57 -6.08
C ILE A 43 -9.28 10.87 -7.10
N MET A 44 -9.42 11.99 -7.80
CA MET A 44 -8.35 12.57 -8.60
C MET A 44 -7.65 13.66 -7.80
N HIS A 45 -6.37 13.46 -7.50
CA HIS A 45 -5.56 14.43 -6.75
C HIS A 45 -4.37 14.93 -7.60
N CYS A 46 -4.58 16.03 -8.32
CA CYS A 46 -3.57 16.60 -9.24
C CYS A 46 -2.62 17.59 -8.57
N ASN A 47 -3.01 18.20 -7.44
CA ASN A 47 -2.18 19.18 -6.73
C ASN A 47 -1.16 18.52 -5.78
N LYS A 48 -0.58 17.41 -6.24
CA LYS A 48 0.51 16.76 -5.50
C LYS A 48 1.73 17.64 -5.69
N LYS A 49 2.33 18.11 -4.59
CA LYS A 49 3.61 18.79 -4.73
C LYS A 49 4.59 17.76 -5.30
N PRO A 50 5.50 18.20 -6.18
CA PRO A 50 6.45 17.25 -6.68
C PRO A 50 7.35 16.77 -5.55
N PHE A 51 7.44 15.44 -5.42
CA PHE A 51 8.14 14.78 -4.32
C PHE A 51 9.64 15.09 -4.27
N TYR A 52 10.15 15.70 -5.34
CA TYR A 52 11.52 16.18 -5.54
C TYR A 52 11.78 17.60 -5.00
N LEU A 53 10.77 18.38 -4.61
CA LEU A 53 11.04 19.67 -3.97
C LEU A 53 11.65 19.46 -2.57
N LYS A 54 12.91 19.88 -2.38
CA LYS A 54 13.69 19.69 -1.12
C LYS A 54 12.97 20.16 0.16
N GLY A 55 12.01 21.08 0.05
CA GLY A 55 11.15 21.58 1.16
C GLY A 55 9.70 21.05 1.18
N GLY A 56 9.28 20.22 0.21
CA GLY A 56 7.93 19.64 0.10
C GLY A 56 7.75 18.27 0.77
N ARG A 57 8.84 17.67 1.27
CA ARG A 57 8.88 16.29 1.80
C ARG A 57 7.81 15.99 2.85
N ALA A 58 7.44 16.98 3.66
CA ALA A 58 6.43 16.82 4.71
C ALA A 58 4.99 16.74 4.16
N MET A 59 4.66 17.50 3.11
CA MET A 59 3.32 17.54 2.52
C MET A 59 3.05 16.34 1.62
N ASP A 60 4.02 15.90 0.80
CA ASP A 60 3.80 14.72 -0.04
C ASP A 60 3.80 13.41 0.75
N SER A 61 4.43 13.43 1.93
CA SER A 61 4.29 12.34 2.89
C SER A 61 2.85 12.26 3.41
N SER A 62 2.11 13.36 3.55
CA SER A 62 0.79 13.32 4.18
C SER A 62 -0.24 12.59 3.33
N THR A 63 -0.41 12.98 2.06
CA THR A 63 -1.30 12.29 1.12
C THR A 63 -0.85 10.84 0.89
N MET A 64 0.47 10.60 0.82
CA MET A 64 1.04 9.25 0.72
C MET A 64 0.58 8.36 1.87
N ASP A 65 0.76 8.84 3.08
CA ASP A 65 0.36 8.07 4.25
C ASP A 65 -1.13 7.84 4.32
N SER A 66 -1.95 8.81 3.92
CA SER A 66 -3.40 8.67 3.94
C SER A 66 -3.89 7.51 3.06
N TYR A 67 -3.42 7.41 1.82
CA TYR A 67 -3.83 6.28 0.97
C TYR A 67 -3.20 4.95 1.42
N LEU A 68 -1.99 4.97 1.99
CA LEU A 68 -1.36 3.77 2.55
C LEU A 68 -2.10 3.28 3.81
N MET A 69 -2.49 4.20 4.69
CA MET A 69 -3.33 3.93 5.86
C MET A 69 -4.67 3.33 5.42
N HIS A 70 -5.30 3.87 4.38
CA HIS A 70 -6.52 3.32 3.81
C HIS A 70 -6.32 1.90 3.27
N ALA A 71 -5.28 1.67 2.46
CA ALA A 71 -4.95 0.34 1.94
C ALA A 71 -4.72 -0.67 3.08
N LEU A 72 -3.95 -0.29 4.11
CA LEU A 72 -3.72 -1.12 5.30
C LEU A 72 -5.02 -1.44 6.03
N ASN A 73 -5.87 -0.43 6.25
CA ASN A 73 -7.16 -0.62 6.89
C ASN A 73 -8.04 -1.59 6.09
N HIS A 74 -8.13 -1.39 4.78
CA HIS A 74 -8.92 -2.20 3.88
C HIS A 74 -8.50 -3.68 3.91
N ILE A 75 -7.19 -3.96 3.87
CA ILE A 75 -6.65 -5.33 3.95
C ILE A 75 -6.96 -5.99 5.28
N HIS A 76 -6.72 -5.28 6.39
CA HIS A 76 -6.95 -5.85 7.73
C HIS A 76 -8.44 -6.09 7.99
N ARG A 77 -9.30 -5.15 7.59
CA ARG A 77 -10.76 -5.26 7.73
C ARG A 77 -11.29 -6.43 6.91
N THR A 78 -10.91 -6.53 5.63
CA THR A 78 -11.36 -7.62 4.76
C THR A 78 -10.92 -8.98 5.32
N ARG A 79 -9.68 -9.08 5.82
CA ARG A 79 -9.20 -10.32 6.44
C ARG A 79 -9.98 -10.69 7.70
N ASP A 80 -10.28 -9.73 8.57
CA ASP A 80 -11.03 -9.97 9.80
C ASP A 80 -12.47 -10.40 9.50
N ILE A 81 -13.09 -9.85 8.44
CA ILE A 81 -14.41 -10.26 7.94
C ILE A 81 -14.36 -11.72 7.45
N VAL A 82 -13.42 -12.05 6.57
CA VAL A 82 -13.25 -13.43 6.05
C VAL A 82 -13.04 -14.44 7.15
N VAL A 83 -12.18 -14.15 8.12
CA VAL A 83 -11.94 -15.07 9.24
C VAL A 83 -13.19 -15.25 10.10
N LYS A 84 -13.96 -14.17 10.33
CA LYS A 84 -15.20 -14.22 11.12
C LYS A 84 -16.30 -15.00 10.39
N ASN A 85 -16.42 -14.79 9.08
CA ASN A 85 -17.39 -15.46 8.23
C ASN A 85 -17.06 -16.95 8.09
N ASP A 86 -15.80 -17.30 7.82
CA ASP A 86 -15.33 -18.69 7.80
C ASP A 86 -15.58 -19.42 9.13
N ALA A 87 -15.38 -18.74 10.27
CA ALA A 87 -15.64 -19.32 11.58
C ALA A 87 -17.13 -19.63 11.80
N LYS A 88 -18.02 -18.73 11.34
CA LYS A 88 -19.47 -18.93 11.40
C LYS A 88 -19.95 -20.08 10.50
N LEU A 89 -19.44 -20.15 9.28
CA LEU A 89 -19.77 -21.23 8.33
C LEU A 89 -19.36 -22.59 8.86
N ARG A 90 -18.22 -22.69 9.57
CA ARG A 90 -17.81 -23.94 10.23
C ARG A 90 -18.70 -24.33 11.41
N SER A 91 -19.29 -23.35 12.10
CA SER A 91 -20.13 -23.60 13.28
C SER A 91 -21.58 -23.94 12.96
N ASP A 92 -22.08 -23.55 11.77
CA ASP A 92 -23.47 -23.76 11.36
C ASP A 92 -23.53 -24.21 9.89
N PRO A 93 -23.30 -25.51 9.61
CA PRO A 93 -23.32 -26.06 8.25
C PRO A 93 -24.74 -26.21 7.68
N SER A 94 -25.78 -25.92 8.46
CA SER A 94 -27.20 -26.13 8.10
C SER A 94 -27.91 -24.90 7.53
N LYS A 95 -27.26 -23.72 7.54
CA LYS A 95 -27.81 -22.53 6.86
C LYS A 95 -27.63 -22.65 5.36
N ASP A 96 -28.74 -22.59 4.62
CA ASP A 96 -28.72 -22.44 3.17
C ASP A 96 -27.94 -21.18 2.79
N ILE A 97 -26.70 -21.40 2.32
CA ILE A 97 -25.71 -20.36 1.95
C ILE A 97 -26.23 -19.48 0.80
N LEU A 98 -27.25 -19.95 0.08
CA LEU A 98 -27.78 -19.31 -1.13
C LEU A 98 -28.74 -18.15 -0.86
N ASP A 99 -29.40 -18.11 0.31
CA ASP A 99 -30.38 -17.06 0.64
C ASP A 99 -29.77 -15.87 1.40
N ASP A 100 -28.58 -16.05 1.98
CA ASP A 100 -27.90 -15.02 2.77
C ASP A 100 -26.65 -14.51 2.03
N ASN A 101 -26.82 -13.41 1.28
CA ASN A 101 -25.73 -12.66 0.63
C ASN A 101 -24.63 -12.16 1.61
N SER A 102 -24.69 -12.52 2.89
CA SER A 102 -23.79 -12.10 3.97
C SER A 102 -22.39 -12.74 3.93
N PHE A 103 -22.18 -13.79 3.11
CA PHE A 103 -20.92 -14.53 3.00
C PHE A 103 -20.20 -14.38 1.64
N LEU A 104 -20.53 -13.34 0.87
CA LEU A 104 -19.91 -13.05 -0.43
C LEU A 104 -18.60 -12.25 -0.31
N ASP A 105 -17.76 -12.60 0.66
CA ASP A 105 -16.51 -11.90 0.99
C ASP A 105 -15.24 -12.57 0.43
N GLN A 106 -15.37 -13.79 -0.10
CA GLN A 106 -14.31 -14.50 -0.82
C GLN A 106 -14.40 -14.24 -2.33
N GLY A 107 -13.48 -13.42 -2.85
CA GLY A 107 -13.28 -13.30 -4.30
C GLY A 107 -12.40 -14.43 -4.84
N PHE A 108 -12.47 -14.68 -6.16
CA PHE A 108 -11.66 -15.68 -6.85
C PHE A 108 -10.15 -15.53 -6.59
N THR A 109 -9.69 -14.31 -6.31
CA THR A 109 -8.30 -14.02 -5.96
C THR A 109 -8.18 -13.24 -4.65
N ARG A 110 -7.06 -13.45 -3.95
CA ARG A 110 -6.74 -12.80 -2.68
C ARG A 110 -6.39 -11.30 -2.76
N PRO A 111 -5.73 -10.77 -3.81
CA PRO A 111 -5.36 -9.36 -3.88
C PRO A 111 -6.54 -8.42 -3.73
N LYS A 112 -6.37 -7.37 -2.91
CA LYS A 112 -7.39 -6.35 -2.63
C LYS A 112 -6.95 -4.94 -3.04
N VAL A 113 -5.65 -4.71 -3.13
CA VAL A 113 -5.08 -3.39 -3.47
C VAL A 113 -4.08 -3.53 -4.61
N LEU A 114 -4.16 -2.64 -5.58
CA LEU A 114 -3.19 -2.50 -6.67
C LEU A 114 -2.55 -1.12 -6.59
N PHE A 115 -1.23 -1.07 -6.49
CA PHE A 115 -0.45 0.16 -6.68
C PHE A 115 0.18 0.15 -8.06
N VAL A 116 -0.19 1.14 -8.88
CA VAL A 116 0.45 1.39 -10.17
C VAL A 116 1.40 2.57 -10.01
N LEU A 117 2.69 2.33 -10.20
CA LEU A 117 3.75 3.32 -9.95
C LEU A 117 4.67 3.42 -11.16
N PRO A 118 5.19 4.62 -11.50
CA PRO A 118 5.94 4.79 -12.74
C PRO A 118 7.38 4.22 -12.66
N PHE A 119 8.06 4.36 -11.51
CA PHE A 119 9.47 3.97 -11.36
C PHE A 119 9.70 3.11 -10.11
N LYS A 120 10.73 2.25 -10.16
CA LYS A 120 11.16 1.43 -9.02
C LYS A 120 11.55 2.26 -7.80
N SER A 121 12.21 3.40 -7.96
CA SER A 121 12.55 4.32 -6.87
C SER A 121 11.30 4.75 -6.08
N ILE A 122 10.21 5.09 -6.79
CA ILE A 122 8.92 5.44 -6.18
C ILE A 122 8.29 4.22 -5.51
N ALA A 123 8.37 3.04 -6.13
CA ALA A 123 7.91 1.80 -5.52
C ALA A 123 8.65 1.50 -4.20
N LYS A 124 9.99 1.65 -4.18
CA LYS A 124 10.80 1.49 -2.96
C LYS A 124 10.37 2.45 -1.86
N ARG A 125 10.14 3.72 -2.19
CA ARG A 125 9.65 4.73 -1.23
C ARG A 125 8.27 4.37 -0.66
N VAL A 126 7.33 3.98 -1.52
CA VAL A 126 5.99 3.53 -1.11
C VAL A 126 6.10 2.30 -0.19
N MET A 127 6.94 1.34 -0.54
CA MET A 127 7.18 0.12 0.25
C MET A 127 7.80 0.40 1.61
N LYS A 128 8.87 1.22 1.65
CA LYS A 128 9.52 1.65 2.90
C LYS A 128 8.49 2.32 3.82
N ARG A 129 7.64 3.20 3.28
CA ARG A 129 6.60 3.87 4.07
C ARG A 129 5.49 2.93 4.52
N LEU A 130 5.04 2.01 3.66
CA LEU A 130 4.06 0.98 3.99
C LEU A 130 4.52 0.09 5.16
N ILE A 131 5.80 -0.33 5.16
CA ILE A 131 6.41 -1.11 6.26
C ILE A 131 6.44 -0.28 7.56
N GLN A 132 6.73 1.03 7.47
CA GLN A 132 6.74 1.92 8.63
C GLN A 132 5.34 2.09 9.26
N LEU A 133 4.30 2.22 8.43
CA LEU A 133 2.90 2.39 8.84
C LEU A 133 2.23 1.09 9.29
N SER A 134 2.86 -0.07 9.06
CA SER A 134 2.33 -1.37 9.44
C SER A 134 2.71 -1.73 10.90
N PRO A 135 1.77 -2.18 11.74
CA PRO A 135 2.04 -2.59 13.12
C PRO A 135 2.61 -4.03 13.17
N LEU A 136 3.87 -4.18 12.77
CA LEU A 136 4.57 -5.47 12.66
C LEU A 136 5.35 -5.82 13.94
N SER A 137 5.25 -7.07 14.38
CA SER A 137 6.07 -7.58 15.48
C SER A 137 7.50 -7.89 15.02
N LYS A 138 7.66 -8.39 13.79
CA LYS A 138 8.96 -8.74 13.18
C LYS A 138 9.44 -7.66 12.20
N LYS A 139 9.39 -6.40 12.63
CA LYS A 139 9.69 -5.26 11.74
C LYS A 139 11.15 -5.26 11.24
N ALA A 140 12.10 -5.62 12.10
CA ALA A 140 13.52 -5.66 11.74
C ALA A 140 13.80 -6.67 10.60
N GLU A 141 13.32 -7.91 10.73
CA GLU A 141 13.47 -8.96 9.71
C GLU A 141 12.92 -8.51 8.33
N VAL A 142 11.77 -7.83 8.33
CA VAL A 142 11.15 -7.32 7.09
C VAL A 142 11.97 -6.20 6.46
N ILE A 143 12.55 -5.32 7.27
CA ILE A 143 13.43 -4.25 6.78
C ILE A 143 14.73 -4.83 6.22
N GLU A 144 15.30 -5.84 6.86
CA GLU A 144 16.49 -6.54 6.34
C GLU A 144 16.20 -7.28 5.05
N GLN A 145 15.05 -7.96 4.95
CA GLN A 145 14.60 -8.57 3.70
C GLN A 145 14.43 -7.51 2.60
N PHE A 146 13.79 -6.38 2.93
CA PHE A 146 13.61 -5.28 2.00
C PHE A 146 14.95 -4.74 1.49
N LYS A 147 15.91 -4.49 2.38
CA LYS A 147 17.27 -4.05 2.01
C LYS A 147 17.98 -5.04 1.09
N ARG A 148 17.84 -6.34 1.36
CA ARG A 148 18.45 -7.39 0.53
C ARG A 148 17.83 -7.47 -0.86
N GLU A 149 16.52 -7.31 -0.97
CA GLU A 149 15.80 -7.45 -2.26
C GLU A 149 15.84 -6.18 -3.11
N PHE A 150 15.79 -5.00 -2.48
CA PHE A 150 15.69 -3.71 -3.17
C PHE A 150 16.98 -2.87 -3.11
N GLY A 151 18.00 -3.35 -2.40
CA GLY A 151 19.27 -2.66 -2.19
C GLY A 151 19.23 -1.68 -1.01
N GLU A 152 20.41 -1.29 -0.55
CA GLU A 152 20.58 -0.28 0.50
C GLU A 152 20.64 1.15 -0.04
N SER A 153 20.54 1.37 -1.36
CA SER A 153 20.70 2.67 -2.00
C SER A 153 19.93 3.72 -1.21
N GLU A 154 20.67 4.50 -0.42
CA GLU A 154 20.09 5.56 0.36
C GLU A 154 19.61 6.55 -0.69
N ASP A 155 18.29 6.62 -0.89
CA ASP A 155 17.62 7.72 -1.61
C ASP A 155 17.93 9.11 -0.97
N GLU A 156 18.85 9.17 0.00
CA GLU A 156 19.23 10.33 0.79
C GLU A 156 20.58 10.96 0.38
N LEU A 157 21.45 10.31 -0.42
CA LEU A 157 22.82 10.79 -0.60
C LEU A 157 23.46 10.69 -1.99
N GLU A 158 22.72 10.44 -3.07
CA GLU A 158 23.27 10.77 -4.39
C GLU A 158 22.95 12.24 -4.68
N GLU A 159 23.93 13.11 -4.45
CA GLU A 159 23.85 14.47 -4.98
C GLU A 159 23.56 14.38 -6.48
N PRO A 160 22.59 15.14 -7.01
CA PRO A 160 22.30 15.12 -8.43
C PRO A 160 23.60 15.46 -9.16
N VAL A 161 24.10 14.49 -9.94
CA VAL A 161 25.21 14.72 -10.86
C VAL A 161 24.79 15.91 -11.70
N GLN A 162 25.47 17.05 -11.57
CA GLN A 162 25.09 18.30 -12.23
C GLN A 162 24.90 18.03 -13.72
N SER A 163 23.64 17.85 -14.12
CA SER A 163 23.27 17.61 -15.50
C SER A 163 22.78 18.93 -16.08
N SER A 164 22.79 19.08 -17.40
CA SER A 164 22.23 20.26 -18.07
C SER A 164 20.70 20.38 -17.93
N LYS A 165 20.07 19.46 -17.19
CA LYS A 165 18.62 19.38 -17.05
C LYS A 165 18.15 20.12 -15.79
N PRO A 166 16.85 20.46 -15.70
CA PRO A 166 16.31 21.09 -14.50
C PRO A 166 16.52 20.20 -13.28
N ALA A 167 16.73 20.80 -12.09
CA ALA A 167 16.91 20.07 -10.83
C ALA A 167 15.76 19.07 -10.54
N ASP A 168 14.56 19.39 -11.00
CA ASP A 168 13.37 18.54 -10.91
C ASP A 168 13.53 17.23 -11.70
N PHE A 169 14.22 17.27 -12.85
CA PHE A 169 14.51 16.09 -13.66
C PHE A 169 15.47 15.17 -12.91
N ASP A 170 16.59 15.72 -12.42
CA ASP A 170 17.63 14.91 -11.76
C ASP A 170 17.09 14.21 -10.50
N LEU A 171 16.16 14.85 -9.80
CA LEU A 171 15.52 14.28 -8.60
C LEU A 171 14.36 13.31 -8.90
N LEU A 172 13.73 13.40 -10.07
CA LEU A 172 12.73 12.42 -10.52
C LEU A 172 13.40 11.13 -11.00
N PHE A 173 14.54 11.28 -11.67
CA PHE A 173 15.33 10.17 -12.22
C PHE A 173 16.49 9.76 -11.32
N SER A 174 16.51 10.21 -10.07
CA SER A 174 17.48 9.73 -9.09
C SER A 174 17.14 8.31 -8.64
N GLY A 175 18.18 7.51 -8.41
CA GLY A 175 18.07 6.12 -8.02
C GLY A 175 17.60 5.18 -9.14
N ASP A 176 16.91 4.11 -8.75
CA ASP A 176 16.48 3.05 -9.67
C ASP A 176 15.26 3.48 -10.50
N THR A 177 15.53 3.90 -11.73
CA THR A 177 14.51 4.34 -12.71
C THR A 177 13.90 3.19 -13.50
N GLY A 178 14.18 1.93 -13.12
CA GLY A 178 13.58 0.77 -13.77
C GLY A 178 12.05 0.88 -13.80
N ASP A 179 11.49 0.72 -14.99
CA ASP A 179 10.06 0.86 -15.27
C ASP A 179 9.39 -0.50 -15.55
N ASN A 180 10.14 -1.60 -15.44
CA ASN A 180 9.62 -2.97 -15.54
C ASN A 180 9.69 -3.66 -14.19
N PHE A 181 8.60 -3.58 -13.42
CA PHE A 181 8.47 -4.28 -12.13
C PHE A 181 7.03 -4.72 -11.88
N LEU A 182 6.90 -5.91 -11.31
CA LEU A 182 5.63 -6.47 -10.88
C LEU A 182 5.89 -7.43 -9.73
N PHE A 183 5.36 -7.14 -8.55
CA PHE A 183 5.53 -8.01 -7.38
C PHE A 183 4.35 -7.94 -6.41
N GLY A 184 4.14 -9.04 -5.69
CA GLY A 184 3.08 -9.15 -4.68
C GLY A 184 3.60 -8.97 -3.26
N ILE A 185 2.73 -8.47 -2.38
CA ILE A 185 2.99 -8.31 -0.95
C ILE A 185 1.92 -9.06 -0.19
N LYS A 186 2.35 -9.89 0.77
CA LYS A 186 1.45 -10.67 1.61
C LYS A 186 1.56 -10.24 3.07
N TYR A 187 0.44 -9.88 3.65
CA TYR A 187 0.30 -9.62 5.08
C TYR A 187 0.04 -10.92 5.84
N THR A 188 0.82 -11.14 6.89
CA THR A 188 0.60 -12.21 7.88
C THR A 188 0.22 -11.59 9.23
N LYS A 189 -0.17 -12.41 10.22
CA LYS A 189 -0.56 -11.91 11.55
C LYS A 189 0.55 -11.11 12.26
N LYS A 190 1.82 -11.40 11.97
CA LYS A 190 2.99 -10.84 12.70
C LYS A 190 4.03 -10.17 11.80
N SER A 191 3.98 -10.39 10.49
CA SER A 191 5.02 -9.99 9.52
C SER A 191 4.44 -9.68 8.14
N ILE A 192 5.27 -9.15 7.24
CA ILE A 192 4.98 -8.96 5.83
C ILE A 192 5.93 -9.86 5.03
N LYS A 193 5.42 -10.57 4.03
CA LYS A 193 6.23 -11.28 3.05
C LYS A 193 6.27 -10.46 1.76
N LEU A 194 7.46 -10.00 1.41
CA LEU A 194 7.74 -9.33 0.15
C LEU A 194 7.87 -10.36 -0.98
N LEU A 195 7.66 -9.93 -2.23
CA LEU A 195 7.78 -10.74 -3.45
C LEU A 195 6.95 -12.06 -3.40
N SER A 196 5.72 -11.98 -2.91
CA SER A 196 4.80 -13.12 -2.90
C SER A 196 4.13 -13.33 -4.26
N ASN A 197 3.72 -14.58 -4.56
CA ASN A 197 2.92 -14.89 -5.74
C ASN A 197 1.61 -14.09 -5.73
N PHE A 198 1.16 -13.60 -6.89
CA PHE A 198 0.03 -12.70 -7.06
C PHE A 198 -1.25 -13.25 -6.43
N TYR A 199 -1.63 -14.50 -6.72
CA TYR A 199 -2.84 -15.12 -6.16
C TYR A 199 -2.83 -15.24 -4.63
N SER A 200 -1.64 -15.28 -4.04
CA SER A 200 -1.46 -15.38 -2.59
C SER A 200 -1.20 -14.03 -1.92
N SER A 201 -1.15 -12.94 -2.66
CA SER A 201 -0.81 -11.61 -2.17
C SER A 201 -2.05 -10.83 -1.75
N ASP A 202 -1.86 -9.86 -0.85
CA ASP A 202 -2.90 -8.92 -0.43
C ASP A 202 -2.80 -7.61 -1.25
N ILE A 203 -1.58 -7.22 -1.63
CA ILE A 203 -1.28 -6.05 -2.45
C ILE A 203 -0.46 -6.49 -3.66
N ILE A 204 -0.75 -5.92 -4.82
CA ILE A 204 0.09 -6.00 -6.01
C ILE A 204 0.71 -4.61 -6.24
N VAL A 205 2.01 -4.57 -6.50
CA VAL A 205 2.74 -3.36 -6.90
C VAL A 205 3.28 -3.59 -8.30
N ALA A 206 2.93 -2.71 -9.23
CA ALA A 206 3.24 -2.88 -10.63
C ALA A 206 3.58 -1.55 -11.30
N SER A 207 4.37 -1.63 -12.36
CA SER A 207 4.49 -0.53 -13.31
C SER A 207 3.46 -0.64 -14.44
N PRO A 208 3.07 0.48 -15.07
CA PRO A 208 2.23 0.46 -16.26
C PRO A 208 2.81 -0.43 -17.37
N MET A 209 4.13 -0.40 -17.57
CA MET A 209 4.81 -1.22 -18.57
C MET A 209 4.74 -2.72 -18.25
N ALA A 210 4.99 -3.11 -17.00
CA ALA A 210 4.92 -4.51 -16.60
C ALA A 210 3.50 -5.08 -16.73
N LEU A 211 2.47 -4.30 -16.37
CA LEU A 211 1.08 -4.69 -16.59
C LEU A 211 0.78 -4.88 -18.08
N LYS A 212 1.20 -3.93 -18.92
CA LYS A 212 1.03 -4.04 -20.37
C LYS A 212 1.68 -5.31 -20.92
N HIS A 213 2.92 -5.61 -20.53
CA HIS A 213 3.62 -6.83 -20.95
C HIS A 213 2.90 -8.10 -20.48
N MET A 214 2.42 -8.12 -19.23
CA MET A 214 1.66 -9.24 -18.69
C MET A 214 0.39 -9.49 -19.50
N PHE A 215 -0.42 -8.46 -19.75
CA PHE A 215 -1.66 -8.61 -20.52
C PHE A 215 -1.38 -8.99 -21.98
N CYS A 216 -0.44 -8.32 -22.65
CA CYS A 216 -0.09 -8.66 -24.02
C CYS A 216 0.40 -10.12 -24.15
N SER A 217 1.25 -10.59 -23.24
CA SER A 217 1.72 -11.99 -23.25
C SER A 217 0.59 -13.01 -23.05
N CYS A 218 -0.43 -12.68 -22.24
CA CYS A 218 -1.61 -13.51 -22.08
C CYS A 218 -2.47 -13.56 -23.36
N TYR A 219 -2.61 -12.45 -24.09
CA TYR A 219 -3.37 -12.44 -25.36
C TYR A 219 -2.70 -13.27 -26.47
N TRP A 220 -1.36 -13.30 -26.52
CA TRP A 220 -0.63 -14.11 -27.50
C TRP A 220 -0.61 -15.62 -27.22
N ASN A 221 -0.93 -16.06 -25.99
CA ASN A 221 -1.04 -17.49 -25.66
C ASN A 221 -2.46 -18.05 -25.83
N ILE A 222 -3.42 -17.22 -26.24
CA ILE A 222 -4.84 -17.60 -26.43
C ILE A 222 -5.23 -17.56 -27.92
N SER A 223 -4.31 -17.16 -28.82
CA SER A 223 -4.47 -17.19 -30.29
C SER A 223 -3.70 -18.36 -30.88
#